data_AF-A0AA38ZMC2-F1
#
_entry.id   AF-A0AA38ZMC2-F1
#
_cell.length_a   1.000
_cell.length_b   1.000
_cell.length_c   1.000
_cell.angle_alpha   90.00
_cell.angle_beta   90.00
_cell.angle_gamma   90.00
#
_symmetry.space_group_name_H-M   'P 1'
#
loop_
_entity.id
_entity.type
_entity.pdbx_description
1 polymer ?
#
loop_
_entity_poly.entity_id
_entity_poly.type
_entity_poly.pdbx_seq_one_letter_code
_entity_poly.pdbx_strand_id
1 'polypeptide(L)'
;MDHFFTLDAEMVVQNRKSGKMNQTTINDAYKKEARERACMLITRWMYEAAIPFNAVTYPSFQPMIEAIGQYGVGMKGPTLHEVRVTNLKKELALTKDLMKDHMMEWGKNGCSIMSDG
;
A
#
# COMPACT_ATOMS: atom_id res chain seq x y z
N MET A 1 10.23 26.56 -7.85
CA MET A 1 9.04 25.71 -8.05
C MET A 1 9.35 24.46 -7.27
N ASP A 2 8.97 24.52 -6.01
CA ASP A 2 9.64 23.74 -4.99
C ASP A 2 9.07 22.34 -5.03
N HIS A 3 9.90 21.40 -5.45
CA HIS A 3 9.67 19.98 -5.29
C HIS A 3 9.59 19.72 -3.77
N PHE A 4 8.41 19.91 -3.20
CA PHE A 4 8.08 19.34 -1.90
C PHE A 4 8.40 17.85 -2.02
N PHE A 5 9.40 17.42 -1.26
CA PHE A 5 9.71 16.02 -1.02
C PHE A 5 8.46 15.38 -0.42
N THR A 6 7.59 14.84 -1.27
CA THR A 6 6.53 13.94 -0.80
C THR A 6 7.25 12.73 -0.24
N LEU A 7 7.30 12.64 1.10
CA LEU A 7 7.88 11.50 1.79
C LEU A 7 7.19 10.23 1.33
N ASP A 8 8.00 9.22 1.03
CA ASP A 8 7.53 7.90 0.64
C ASP A 8 6.45 7.41 1.62
N ALA A 9 5.35 6.86 1.07
CA ALA A 9 4.18 6.48 1.85
C ALA A 9 4.51 5.43 2.92
N GLU A 10 5.45 4.53 2.65
CA GLU A 10 5.91 3.54 3.63
C GLU A 10 6.64 4.23 4.79
N MET A 11 7.53 5.19 4.49
CA MET A 11 8.24 5.97 5.50
C MET A 11 7.30 6.78 6.39
N VAL A 12 6.27 7.43 5.81
CA VAL A 12 5.29 8.21 6.57
C VAL A 12 4.52 7.33 7.56
N VAL A 13 4.13 6.13 7.12
CA VAL A 13 3.41 5.17 7.98
C VAL A 13 4.26 4.69 9.15
N GLN A 14 5.57 4.46 8.96
CA GLN A 14 6.45 4.08 10.06
C GLN A 14 6.61 5.20 11.10
N ASN A 15 6.72 6.46 10.66
CA ASN A 15 6.93 7.61 11.55
C ASN A 15 5.73 7.93 12.44
N ARG A 16 4.49 7.56 12.06
CA ARG A 16 3.27 7.86 12.85
C ARG A 16 3.06 6.97 14.08
N LYS A 17 3.78 5.85 14.21
CA LYS A 17 3.63 4.92 15.35
C LYS A 17 4.08 5.50 16.72
N SER A 18 4.56 6.75 16.78
CA SER A 18 5.14 7.40 17.97
C SER A 18 4.36 8.60 18.56
N GLY A 19 3.18 8.97 18.05
CA GLY A 19 2.46 10.20 18.44
C GLY A 19 1.29 10.06 19.44
N LYS A 20 1.28 10.89 20.50
CA LYS A 20 0.27 11.02 21.58
C LYS A 20 -1.15 11.43 21.12
N MET A 21 -2.15 10.95 21.87
CA MET A 21 -3.59 11.30 21.77
C MET A 21 -3.86 12.79 22.00
N ASN A 22 -4.72 13.39 21.16
CA ASN A 22 -5.24 14.75 21.31
C ASN A 22 -6.78 14.77 21.42
N GLN A 23 -7.30 15.83 22.03
CA GLN A 23 -8.71 16.14 22.36
C GLN A 23 -9.65 16.12 21.15
N THR A 24 -10.88 15.60 21.32
CA THR A 24 -11.91 15.50 20.27
C THR A 24 -12.52 16.86 19.92
N THR A 25 -12.44 17.22 18.65
CA THR A 25 -12.93 18.48 18.04
C THR A 25 -13.95 18.21 16.92
N ILE A 26 -14.66 19.24 16.44
CA ILE A 26 -15.57 19.14 15.27
C ILE A 26 -14.85 18.56 14.03
N ASN A 27 -13.57 18.86 13.88
CA ASN A 27 -12.72 18.32 12.83
C ASN A 27 -12.61 16.78 12.91
N ASP A 28 -12.64 16.23 14.12
CA ASP A 28 -12.56 14.78 14.33
C ASP A 28 -13.86 14.07 13.98
N ALA A 29 -15.01 14.71 14.20
CA ALA A 29 -16.30 14.20 13.75
C ALA A 29 -16.38 14.15 12.21
N TYR A 30 -15.98 15.23 11.53
CA TYR A 30 -15.90 15.26 10.07
C TYR A 30 -14.94 14.20 9.51
N LYS A 31 -13.75 14.07 10.11
CA LYS A 31 -12.77 13.04 9.73
C LYS A 31 -13.31 11.63 9.95
N LYS A 32 -14.08 11.40 11.01
CA LYS A 32 -14.72 10.12 11.29
C LYS A 32 -15.75 9.77 10.22
N GLU A 33 -16.63 10.70 9.84
CA GLU A 33 -17.61 10.48 8.77
C GLU A 33 -16.95 10.28 7.40
N ALA A 34 -15.90 11.04 7.09
CA ALA A 34 -15.13 10.87 5.87
C ALA A 34 -14.46 9.49 5.82
N ARG A 35 -13.86 9.05 6.94
CA ARG A 35 -13.28 7.72 7.08
C ARG A 35 -14.33 6.63 6.91
N GLU A 36 -15.49 6.76 7.55
CA GLU A 36 -16.56 5.77 7.46
C GLU A 36 -17.03 5.57 6.02
N ARG A 37 -17.27 6.66 5.28
CA ARG A 37 -17.60 6.61 3.85
C ARG A 37 -16.51 5.94 3.01
N ALA A 38 -15.25 6.30 3.24
CA ALA A 38 -14.13 5.68 2.53
C ALA A 38 -14.04 4.17 2.82
N CYS A 39 -14.13 3.76 4.08
CA CYS A 39 -14.13 2.35 4.47
C CYS A 39 -15.31 1.59 3.86
N MET A 40 -16.51 2.14 3.83
CA MET A 40 -17.66 1.50 3.19
C MET A 40 -17.43 1.25 1.69
N LEU A 41 -16.86 2.23 0.97
CA LEU A 41 -16.56 2.09 -0.45
C LEU A 41 -15.46 1.05 -0.70
N ILE A 42 -14.42 1.01 0.14
CA ILE A 42 -13.38 -0.03 0.09
C ILE A 42 -14.01 -1.41 0.30
N THR A 43 -14.82 -1.59 1.35
CA THR A 43 -15.50 -2.86 1.63
C THR A 43 -16.41 -3.28 0.47
N ARG A 44 -17.13 -2.33 -0.14
CA ARG A 44 -17.99 -2.60 -1.30
C ARG A 44 -17.17 -3.08 -2.51
N TRP A 45 -16.07 -2.39 -2.82
CA TRP A 45 -15.16 -2.79 -3.90
C TRP A 45 -14.55 -4.18 -3.64
N MET A 46 -14.12 -4.47 -2.40
CA MET A 46 -13.61 -5.78 -2.03
C MET A 46 -14.66 -6.88 -2.23
N TYR A 47 -15.91 -6.63 -1.84
CA TYR A 47 -17.01 -7.57 -2.04
C TYR A 47 -17.28 -7.84 -3.53
N GLU A 48 -17.34 -6.80 -4.35
CA GLU A 48 -17.58 -6.92 -5.81
C GLU A 48 -16.42 -7.64 -6.53
N ALA A 49 -15.19 -7.39 -6.10
CA ALA A 49 -13.99 -8.01 -6.66
C ALA A 49 -13.66 -9.40 -6.03
N ALA A 50 -14.50 -9.89 -5.12
CA ALA A 50 -14.27 -11.12 -4.35
C ALA A 50 -12.89 -11.17 -3.66
N ILE A 51 -12.42 -10.01 -3.17
CA ILE A 51 -11.15 -9.90 -2.46
C ILE A 51 -11.35 -10.41 -1.02
N PRO A 52 -10.53 -11.37 -0.55
CA PRO A 52 -10.56 -11.83 0.83
C PRO A 52 -10.40 -10.67 1.83
N PHE A 53 -11.23 -10.64 2.88
CA PHE A 53 -11.22 -9.52 3.84
C PHE A 53 -9.91 -9.39 4.62
N ASN A 54 -9.16 -10.48 4.78
CA ASN A 54 -7.82 -10.43 5.36
C ASN A 54 -6.82 -9.64 4.49
N ALA A 55 -7.13 -9.27 3.25
CA ALA A 55 -6.24 -8.45 2.43
C ALA A 55 -5.92 -7.08 3.05
N VAL A 56 -6.78 -6.55 3.92
CA VAL A 56 -6.50 -5.28 4.65
C VAL A 56 -5.39 -5.42 5.69
N THR A 57 -5.00 -6.64 6.05
CA THR A 57 -3.90 -6.88 7.00
C THR A 57 -2.53 -6.92 6.33
N TYR A 58 -2.48 -6.93 4.99
CA TYR A 58 -1.21 -6.90 4.28
C TYR A 58 -0.47 -5.57 4.52
N PRO A 59 0.86 -5.61 4.74
CA PRO A 59 1.65 -4.40 5.01
C PRO A 59 1.51 -3.31 3.94
N SER A 60 1.21 -3.68 2.69
CA SER A 60 1.01 -2.78 1.56
C SER A 60 -0.29 -1.97 1.62
N PHE A 61 -1.28 -2.37 2.43
CA PHE A 61 -2.57 -1.71 2.48
C PHE A 61 -2.49 -0.28 3.03
N GLN A 62 -1.79 -0.07 4.14
CA GLN A 62 -1.69 1.25 4.76
C GLN A 62 -0.88 2.26 3.91
N PRO A 63 0.28 1.90 3.31
CA PRO A 63 0.97 2.74 2.34
C PRO A 63 0.10 3.09 1.13
N MET A 64 -0.72 2.17 0.61
CA MET A 64 -1.65 2.46 -0.48
C MET A 64 -2.64 3.57 -0.09
N ILE A 65 -3.26 3.48 1.09
CA ILE A 65 -4.19 4.51 1.58
C ILE A 65 -3.48 5.86 1.79
N GLU A 66 -2.26 5.85 2.33
CA GLU A 66 -1.46 7.06 2.52
C GLU A 66 -1.12 7.71 1.19
N ALA A 67 -0.67 6.95 0.18
CA ALA A 67 -0.36 7.46 -1.15
C ALA A 67 -1.58 8.10 -1.83
N ILE A 68 -2.76 7.47 -1.72
CA ILE A 68 -4.02 8.03 -2.21
C ILE A 68 -4.34 9.35 -1.48
N GLY A 69 -4.16 9.38 -0.15
CA GLY A 69 -4.37 10.57 0.67
C GLY A 69 -3.40 11.71 0.35
N GLN A 70 -2.13 11.40 0.09
CA GLN A 70 -1.11 12.35 -0.33
C GLN A 70 -1.39 12.93 -1.72
N TYR A 71 -1.92 12.14 -2.65
CA TYR A 71 -2.38 12.65 -3.95
C TYR A 71 -3.55 13.63 -3.76
N GLY A 72 -4.53 13.27 -2.94
CA GLY A 72 -5.70 14.09 -2.64
C GLY A 72 -6.88 13.93 -3.60
N VAL A 73 -7.78 14.91 -3.59
CA VAL A 73 -9.05 14.86 -4.34
C VAL A 73 -8.78 14.85 -5.86
N GLY A 74 -9.50 14.00 -6.58
CA GLY A 74 -9.44 13.92 -8.04
C GLY A 74 -8.47 12.87 -8.58
N MET A 75 -7.86 12.04 -7.71
CA MET A 75 -7.12 10.86 -8.17
C MET A 75 -8.04 9.96 -8.99
N LYS A 76 -7.59 9.58 -10.19
CA LYS A 76 -8.22 8.51 -10.96
C LYS A 76 -7.59 7.19 -10.55
N GLY A 77 -8.41 6.16 -10.40
CA GLY A 77 -7.91 4.79 -10.23
C GLY A 77 -7.06 4.37 -11.44
N PRO A 78 -6.13 3.42 -11.25
CA PRO A 78 -5.30 2.93 -12.33
C PRO A 78 -6.15 2.17 -13.37
N THR A 79 -5.77 2.27 -14.63
CA THR A 79 -6.36 1.49 -15.73
C THR A 79 -5.87 0.06 -15.73
N LEU A 80 -6.62 -0.85 -16.37
CA LEU A 80 -6.21 -2.25 -16.53
C LEU A 80 -4.84 -2.39 -17.20
N HIS A 81 -4.54 -1.53 -18.17
CA HIS A 81 -3.25 -1.53 -18.87
C HIS A 81 -2.11 -1.09 -17.94
N GLU A 82 -2.31 -0.02 -17.16
CA GLU A 82 -1.31 0.44 -16.18
C GLU A 82 -1.01 -0.64 -15.14
N VAL A 83 -2.03 -1.31 -14.61
CA VAL A 83 -1.85 -2.40 -13.65
C VAL A 83 -1.07 -3.56 -14.27
N ARG A 84 -1.54 -4.09 -15.42
CA ARG A 84 -0.98 -5.31 -16.02
C ARG A 84 0.39 -5.14 -16.64
N VAL A 85 0.71 -3.94 -17.13
CA VAL A 85 1.94 -3.71 -17.89
C VAL A 85 2.92 -2.90 -17.07
N THR A 86 2.57 -1.68 -16.69
CA THR A 86 3.54 -0.75 -16.11
C THR A 86 3.82 -1.07 -14.65
N ASN A 87 2.78 -1.22 -13.83
CA ASN A 87 2.93 -1.39 -12.39
C ASN A 87 3.43 -2.79 -12.06
N LEU A 88 2.89 -3.84 -12.70
CA LEU A 88 3.37 -5.20 -12.51
C LEU A 88 4.86 -5.37 -12.88
N LYS A 89 5.35 -4.68 -13.92
CA LYS A 89 6.78 -4.68 -14.27
C LYS A 89 7.63 -4.01 -13.20
N LYS A 90 7.15 -2.93 -12.58
CA LYS A 90 7.84 -2.26 -11.46
C LYS A 90 7.93 -3.17 -10.24
N GLU A 91 6.81 -3.79 -9.85
CA GLU A 91 6.78 -4.77 -8.76
C GLU A 91 7.71 -5.96 -9.01
N LEU A 92 7.77 -6.45 -10.26
CA LEU A 92 8.70 -7.52 -10.64
C LEU A 92 10.16 -7.07 -10.48
N ALA A 93 10.49 -5.84 -10.86
CA ALA A 93 11.84 -5.30 -10.71
C ALA A 93 12.21 -5.14 -9.23
N LEU A 94 11.31 -4.57 -8.41
CA LEU A 94 11.48 -4.45 -6.96
C LEU A 94 11.70 -5.82 -6.30
N THR A 95 10.87 -6.81 -6.67
CA THR A 95 10.99 -8.18 -6.16
C THR A 95 12.34 -8.79 -6.54
N LYS A 96 12.77 -8.65 -7.80
CA LYS A 96 14.09 -9.14 -8.24
C LYS A 96 15.23 -8.48 -7.48
N ASP A 97 15.13 -7.17 -7.26
CA ASP A 97 16.12 -6.41 -6.52
C ASP A 97 16.22 -6.86 -5.07
N LEU A 98 15.08 -7.08 -4.40
CA LEU A 98 15.04 -7.63 -3.05
C LEU A 98 15.61 -9.06 -2.97
N MET A 99 15.43 -9.86 -4.03
CA MET A 99 15.93 -11.23 -4.09
C MET A 99 17.40 -11.35 -4.49
N LYS A 100 18.08 -10.27 -4.89
CA LYS A 100 19.47 -10.34 -5.43
C LYS A 100 20.43 -11.09 -4.52
N ASP A 101 20.42 -10.78 -3.23
CA ASP A 101 21.35 -11.39 -2.27
C ASP A 101 21.08 -12.89 -2.12
N HIS A 102 19.80 -13.28 -2.04
CA HIS A 102 19.40 -14.69 -2.03
C HIS A 102 19.80 -15.41 -3.32
N MET A 103 19.60 -14.79 -4.49
CA MET A 103 19.99 -15.38 -5.77
C MET A 103 21.50 -15.58 -5.86
N MET A 104 22.30 -14.64 -5.35
CA MET A 104 23.76 -14.79 -5.27
C MET A 104 24.17 -15.93 -4.35
N GLU A 105 23.47 -16.11 -3.22
CA GLU A 105 23.72 -17.21 -2.30
C GLU A 105 23.33 -18.58 -2.90
N TRP A 106 22.17 -18.65 -3.56
CA TRP A 106 21.71 -19.86 -4.25
C TRP A 106 22.66 -20.29 -5.36
N GLY A 107 23.26 -19.35 -6.09
CA GLY A 107 24.26 -19.66 -7.11
C GLY A 107 25.53 -20.31 -6.54
N LYS A 108 25.88 -20.04 -5.28
CA LYS A 108 27.04 -20.61 -4.60
C LYS A 108 26.73 -21.96 -3.94
N ASN A 109 25.58 -22.05 -3.27
CA ASN A 109 25.28 -23.15 -2.35
C ASN A 109 24.21 -24.12 -2.90
N GLY A 110 23.56 -23.79 -4.02
CA GLY A 110 22.33 -24.42 -4.47
C GLY A 110 21.10 -23.92 -3.70
N CYS A 111 19.91 -24.31 -4.14
CA CYS A 111 18.64 -24.03 -3.48
C CYS A 111 17.69 -25.22 -3.66
N SER A 112 16.85 -25.48 -2.66
CA SER A 112 15.78 -26.47 -2.71
C SER A 112 14.44 -25.76 -2.56
N ILE A 113 13.49 -26.06 -3.46
CA ILE A 113 12.13 -25.54 -3.38
C ILE A 113 11.29 -26.53 -2.58
N MET A 114 10.67 -26.06 -1.49
CA MET A 114 9.66 -26.81 -0.77
C MET A 114 8.29 -26.30 -1.18
N SER A 115 7.47 -27.19 -1.73
CA SER A 115 6.07 -26.91 -2.03
C SER A 115 5.25 -27.08 -0.75
N ASP A 116 4.37 -26.14 -0.44
CA ASP A 116 3.50 -26.15 0.73
C ASP A 116 2.26 -27.04 0.58
N GLY A 117 1.86 -27.35 -0.66
CA GLY A 117 0.86 -28.40 -0.96
C GLY A 117 -0.59 -27.97 -0.79
#